data_AF-A0AAN7Z3V4-F1
#
_entry.id   AF-A0AAN7Z3V4-F1
#
_cell.length_a   1.000
_cell.length_b   1.000
_cell.length_c   1.000
_cell.angle_alpha   90.00
_cell.angle_beta   90.00
_cell.angle_gamma   90.00
#
_symmetry.space_group_name_H-M   'P 1'
#
loop_
_entity.id
_entity.type
_entity.pdbx_description
1 polymer ?
#
loop_
_entity_poly.entity_id
_entity_poly.type
_entity_poly.pdbx_seq_one_letter_code
_entity_poly.pdbx_strand_id
1 'polypeptide(L)'
;MQRADRFSKLSYDLNGTSWDSKHANGQTWIYAREVRAQQAKAPLESPKRAKYPSKFANLENLPLTTPGKPTPNGRTAAEWLHHPMIPGTATTYSDMSRSRPGAIRTFYTEGDRSNFDVGHHDPKTKTSTGKEGFSMAKYIPAASKPNT
;
A
#
# COMPACT_ATOMS: atom_id res chain seq x y z
N MET A 1 3.41 -30.25 13.41
CA MET A 1 3.79 -28.99 12.73
C MET A 1 2.97 -28.84 11.44
N GLN A 2 1.88 -28.07 11.40
CA GLN A 2 1.05 -27.92 10.17
C GLN A 2 0.24 -26.61 10.09
N ARG A 3 0.69 -25.54 10.77
CA ARG A 3 -0.01 -24.23 10.79
C ARG A 3 0.62 -23.13 9.93
N ALA A 4 1.83 -23.33 9.41
CA ALA A 4 2.55 -22.30 8.65
C ALA A 4 2.04 -22.07 7.22
N ASP A 5 1.28 -23.01 6.66
CA ASP A 5 1.02 -23.05 5.21
C ASP A 5 -0.30 -22.41 4.76
N ARG A 6 -1.13 -21.93 5.71
CA ARG A 6 -2.41 -21.26 5.40
C ARG A 6 -2.28 -19.76 5.15
N PHE A 7 -1.22 -19.13 5.68
CA PHE A 7 -0.98 -17.69 5.52
C PHE A 7 0.08 -17.37 4.48
N SER A 8 0.73 -18.38 3.90
CA SER A 8 1.73 -18.24 2.83
C SER A 8 1.13 -17.98 1.45
N LYS A 9 -0.20 -18.00 1.30
CA LYS A 9 -0.89 -17.85 0.00
C LYS A 9 -1.77 -16.61 -0.13
N LEU A 10 -1.93 -15.83 0.95
CA LEU A 10 -2.70 -14.58 0.91
C LEU A 10 -1.80 -13.47 0.37
N SER A 11 -2.22 -12.80 -0.70
CA SER A 11 -1.44 -11.74 -1.34
C SER A 11 -2.31 -10.58 -1.81
N TYR A 12 -1.64 -9.46 -2.09
CA TYR A 12 -2.19 -8.39 -2.91
C TYR A 12 -1.50 -8.48 -4.27
N ASP A 13 -2.29 -8.64 -5.33
CA ASP A 13 -1.84 -8.62 -6.72
C ASP A 13 -1.86 -7.17 -7.25
N LEU A 14 -0.80 -6.81 -7.97
CA LEU A 14 -0.58 -5.46 -8.52
C LEU A 14 -1.01 -5.38 -9.99
N ASN A 15 -1.91 -6.25 -10.43
CA ASN A 15 -2.43 -6.33 -11.80
C ASN A 15 -1.32 -6.43 -12.86
N GLY A 16 -0.28 -7.21 -12.56
CA GLY A 16 0.90 -7.38 -13.42
C GLY A 16 1.89 -6.20 -13.39
N THR A 17 1.69 -5.19 -12.55
CA THR A 17 2.64 -4.08 -12.38
C THR A 17 3.74 -4.50 -11.41
N SER A 18 5.00 -4.37 -11.82
CA SER A 18 6.14 -4.66 -10.93
C SER A 18 6.17 -3.69 -9.75
N TRP A 19 6.47 -4.22 -8.55
CA TRP A 19 6.66 -3.39 -7.36
C TRP A 19 7.87 -2.46 -7.46
N ASP A 20 8.85 -2.78 -8.31
CA ASP A 20 10.03 -1.97 -8.55
C ASP A 20 10.05 -1.53 -10.01
N SER A 21 9.87 -0.22 -10.22
CA SER A 21 9.80 0.38 -11.56
C SER A 21 11.09 0.24 -12.38
N LYS A 22 12.22 -0.10 -11.75
CA LYS A 22 13.46 -0.40 -12.47
C LYS A 22 13.49 -1.81 -13.08
N HIS A 23 12.65 -2.71 -12.59
CA HIS A 23 12.64 -4.11 -12.99
C HIS A 23 11.27 -4.44 -13.54
N ALA A 24 11.08 -4.29 -14.86
CA ALA A 24 9.79 -4.55 -15.51
C ALA A 24 9.26 -5.98 -15.28
N ASN A 25 10.17 -6.95 -15.09
CA ASN A 25 9.84 -8.35 -14.77
C ASN A 25 9.93 -8.65 -13.26
N GLY A 26 9.93 -7.62 -12.42
CA GLY A 26 9.97 -7.76 -10.97
C GLY A 26 8.67 -8.32 -10.41
N GLN A 27 8.70 -8.64 -9.12
CA GLN A 27 7.55 -9.21 -8.41
C GLN A 27 6.30 -8.31 -8.52
N THR A 28 5.17 -8.87 -8.96
CA THR A 28 3.93 -8.11 -9.20
C THR A 28 2.89 -8.31 -8.10
N TRP A 29 3.33 -8.71 -6.92
CA TRP A 29 2.48 -9.06 -5.79
C TRP A 29 3.22 -8.88 -4.47
N ILE A 30 2.51 -8.81 -3.35
CA ILE A 30 3.09 -8.81 -1.99
C ILE A 30 2.26 -9.70 -1.08
N TYR A 31 2.89 -10.43 -0.15
CA TYR A 31 2.11 -11.24 0.79
C TYR A 31 1.34 -10.34 1.76
N ALA A 32 0.08 -10.68 2.02
CA ALA A 32 -0.76 -9.91 2.93
C ALA A 32 -0.20 -9.87 4.36
N ARG A 33 0.51 -10.93 4.78
CA ARG A 33 1.21 -10.96 6.08
C ARG A 33 2.34 -9.91 6.17
N GLU A 34 3.03 -9.66 5.07
CA GLU A 34 4.13 -8.70 5.00
C GLU A 34 3.58 -7.28 5.09
N VAL A 35 2.53 -6.99 4.31
CA VAL A 35 1.83 -5.71 4.38
C VAL A 35 1.34 -5.44 5.81
N ARG A 36 0.66 -6.42 6.44
CA ARG A 36 0.18 -6.28 7.83
C ARG A 36 1.32 -6.03 8.81
N ALA A 37 2.43 -6.77 8.69
CA ALA A 37 3.58 -6.61 9.60
C ALA A 37 4.25 -5.24 9.45
N GLN A 38 4.41 -4.76 8.21
CA GLN A 38 4.98 -3.44 7.92
C GLN A 38 4.03 -2.32 8.37
N GLN A 39 2.74 -2.43 8.06
CA GLN A 39 1.72 -1.45 8.43
C GLN A 39 1.55 -1.34 9.95
N ALA A 40 1.64 -2.45 10.67
CA ALA A 40 1.52 -2.48 12.13
C ALA A 40 2.58 -1.63 12.85
N LYS A 41 3.66 -1.23 12.17
CA LYS A 41 4.69 -0.32 12.71
C LYS A 41 4.84 0.98 11.89
N ALA A 42 3.97 1.23 10.91
CA ALA A 42 3.96 2.49 10.16
C ALA A 42 3.71 3.70 11.08
N PRO A 43 4.33 4.87 10.83
CA PRO A 43 4.06 6.08 11.62
C PRO A 43 2.57 6.46 11.57
N LEU A 44 2.03 6.95 12.69
CA LEU A 44 0.62 7.34 12.78
C LEU A 44 0.33 8.70 12.14
N GLU A 45 1.36 9.52 11.94
CA GLU A 45 1.26 10.88 11.42
C GLU A 45 2.27 11.11 10.29
N SER A 46 1.97 12.08 9.42
CA SER A 46 2.94 12.54 8.43
C SER A 46 4.08 13.31 9.14
N PRO A 47 5.35 12.89 9.03
CA PRO A 47 6.45 13.58 9.66
C PRO A 47 6.77 14.90 8.95
N LYS A 48 7.28 15.89 9.68
CA LYS A 48 7.68 17.21 9.12
C LYS A 48 8.95 17.16 8.26
N ARG A 49 9.85 16.20 8.51
CA ARG A 49 11.19 16.11 7.91
C ARG A 49 11.45 14.81 7.15
N ALA A 50 10.46 13.94 7.07
CA ALA A 50 10.55 12.68 6.34
C ALA A 50 9.54 12.70 5.17
N LYS A 51 9.84 11.91 4.15
CA LYS A 51 9.00 11.79 2.96
C LYS A 51 7.82 10.85 3.21
N TYR A 52 7.95 9.86 4.09
CA TYR A 52 6.86 8.92 4.37
C TYR A 52 6.58 8.71 5.86
N PRO A 53 5.31 8.39 6.22
CA PRO A 53 4.12 8.45 5.35
C PRO A 53 3.84 9.88 4.88
N SER A 54 3.21 10.00 3.72
CA SER A 54 2.86 11.30 3.11
C SER A 54 1.34 11.44 3.02
N LYS A 55 0.85 12.68 2.96
CA LYS A 55 -0.57 12.95 2.70
C LYS A 55 -0.97 12.46 1.32
N PHE A 56 -2.12 11.78 1.25
CA PHE A 56 -2.73 11.27 0.04
C PHE A 56 -4.13 11.86 -0.11
N ALA A 57 -4.30 12.68 -1.15
CA ALA A 57 -5.53 13.40 -1.44
C ALA A 57 -6.60 12.57 -2.19
N ASN A 58 -6.24 11.36 -2.64
CA ASN A 58 -7.10 10.50 -3.46
C ASN A 58 -7.71 11.21 -4.69
N LEU A 59 -6.86 11.91 -5.47
CA LEU A 59 -7.31 12.66 -6.64
C LEU A 59 -7.83 11.75 -7.77
N GLU A 60 -7.46 10.48 -7.74
CA GLU A 60 -7.90 9.43 -8.63
C GLU A 60 -9.29 8.86 -8.26
N ASN A 61 -9.91 9.32 -7.17
CA ASN A 61 -11.18 8.82 -6.65
C ASN A 61 -11.19 7.30 -6.44
N LEU A 62 -10.11 6.76 -5.88
CA LEU A 62 -10.04 5.34 -5.54
C LEU A 62 -11.14 4.98 -4.53
N PRO A 63 -11.71 3.77 -4.61
CA PRO A 63 -12.74 3.28 -3.69
C PRO A 63 -12.09 2.85 -2.35
N LEU A 64 -11.50 3.81 -1.63
CA LEU A 64 -10.89 3.57 -0.32
C LEU A 64 -11.98 3.23 0.70
N THR A 65 -11.76 2.16 1.47
CA THR A 65 -12.67 1.73 2.53
C THR A 65 -12.36 2.40 3.86
N THR A 66 -11.11 2.86 4.03
CA THR A 66 -10.69 3.64 5.20
C THR A 66 -11.26 5.05 5.16
N PRO A 67 -11.68 5.61 6.31
CA PRO A 67 -12.15 6.99 6.35
C PRO A 67 -10.97 7.97 6.19
N GLY A 68 -11.13 8.95 5.31
CA GLY A 68 -10.17 10.05 5.20
C GLY A 68 -10.36 11.07 6.32
N LYS A 69 -9.29 11.79 6.67
CA LYS A 69 -9.36 12.93 7.58
C LYS A 69 -9.78 14.19 6.80
N PRO A 70 -10.78 14.96 7.24
CA PRO A 70 -11.16 16.21 6.57
C PRO A 70 -9.98 17.18 6.46
N THR A 71 -9.85 17.87 5.32
CA THR A 71 -8.80 18.88 5.17
C THR A 71 -9.24 20.24 5.73
N PRO A 72 -8.39 20.94 6.50
CA PRO A 72 -8.76 22.23 7.10
C PRO A 72 -9.07 23.34 6.10
N ASN A 73 -8.53 23.26 4.88
CA ASN A 73 -8.61 24.31 3.87
C ASN A 73 -9.53 23.96 2.69
N GLY A 74 -10.25 22.83 2.75
CA GLY A 74 -11.25 22.43 1.76
C GLY A 74 -10.70 22.15 0.36
N ARG A 75 -9.38 22.08 0.16
CA ARG A 75 -8.78 21.79 -1.15
C ARG A 75 -9.13 20.39 -1.65
N THR A 76 -9.36 19.46 -0.72
CA THR A 76 -9.91 18.13 -0.98
C THR A 76 -10.92 17.78 0.11
N ALA A 77 -11.87 16.91 -0.19
CA ALA A 77 -12.88 16.51 0.80
C ALA A 77 -12.23 15.81 2.02
N ALA A 78 -11.21 14.99 1.77
CA ALA A 78 -10.46 14.30 2.81
C ALA A 78 -9.04 13.94 2.36
N GLU A 79 -8.19 13.60 3.32
CA GLU A 79 -6.83 13.12 3.13
C GLU A 79 -6.56 11.86 3.96
N TRP A 80 -5.78 10.97 3.38
CA TRP A 80 -5.22 9.78 4.03
C TRP A 80 -3.72 9.95 4.20
N LEU A 81 -3.11 9.03 4.92
CA LEU A 81 -1.67 8.78 4.82
C LEU A 81 -1.43 7.63 3.85
N HIS A 82 -0.38 7.76 3.05
CA HIS A 82 0.15 6.63 2.29
C HIS A 82 1.57 6.25 2.71
N HIS A 83 1.86 4.96 2.82
CA HIS A 83 3.16 4.46 3.27
C HIS A 83 3.69 3.34 2.38
N PRO A 84 4.99 3.34 2.02
CA PRO A 84 5.59 2.32 1.16
C PRO A 84 5.58 0.91 1.77
N MET A 85 5.33 -0.09 0.93
CA MET A 85 5.45 -1.51 1.28
C MET A 85 6.50 -2.18 0.40
N ILE A 86 7.39 -2.97 1.00
CA ILE A 86 8.48 -3.67 0.30
C ILE A 86 8.24 -5.18 0.37
N PRO A 87 8.10 -5.90 -0.76
CA PRO A 87 7.97 -7.36 -0.75
C PRO A 87 9.20 -8.07 -0.16
N GLY A 88 8.96 -9.25 0.42
CA GLY A 88 10.04 -10.10 0.95
C GLY A 88 10.61 -9.67 2.31
N THR A 89 9.98 -8.69 2.97
CA THR A 89 10.36 -8.25 4.32
C THR A 89 9.13 -7.96 5.18
N ALA A 90 9.30 -8.09 6.50
CA ALA A 90 8.33 -7.63 7.49
C ALA A 90 8.72 -6.28 8.10
N THR A 91 9.86 -5.72 7.71
CA THR A 91 10.38 -4.45 8.22
C THR A 91 9.73 -3.29 7.50
N THR A 92 9.10 -2.41 8.26
CA THR A 92 8.48 -1.18 7.78
C THR A 92 9.47 -0.28 7.08
N TYR A 93 9.02 0.39 6.02
CA TYR A 93 9.83 1.35 5.30
C TYR A 93 10.27 2.53 6.18
N SER A 94 11.50 2.99 5.97
CA SER A 94 12.02 4.21 6.56
C SER A 94 12.79 4.98 5.49
N ASP A 95 12.66 6.30 5.49
CA ASP A 95 13.42 7.18 4.59
C ASP A 95 14.94 7.11 4.81
N MET A 96 15.36 6.64 5.99
CA MET A 96 16.78 6.41 6.29
C MET A 96 17.30 5.08 5.73
N SER A 97 16.41 4.18 5.30
CA SER A 97 16.82 2.94 4.67
C SER A 97 17.38 3.22 3.27
N ARG A 98 18.39 2.45 2.84
CA ARG A 98 18.88 2.50 1.44
C ARG A 98 17.87 1.92 0.44
N SER A 99 16.77 1.36 0.94
CA SER A 99 15.71 0.79 0.13
C SER A 99 14.92 1.89 -0.58
N ARG A 100 14.54 1.64 -1.83
CA ARG A 100 13.60 2.50 -2.54
C ARG A 100 12.19 2.20 -2.03
N PRO A 101 11.27 3.19 -2.05
CA PRO A 101 9.89 2.99 -1.61
C PRO A 101 9.08 2.05 -2.54
N GLY A 102 9.57 1.72 -3.74
CA GLY A 102 8.82 0.91 -4.71
C GLY A 102 7.48 1.56 -5.11
N ALA A 103 6.62 0.78 -5.76
CA ALA A 103 5.31 1.20 -6.26
C ALA A 103 4.18 1.02 -5.23
N ILE A 104 4.28 0.04 -4.34
CA ILE A 104 3.20 -0.38 -3.44
C ILE A 104 3.03 0.62 -2.29
N ARG A 105 1.79 0.99 -2.00
CA ARG A 105 1.41 1.81 -0.84
C ARG A 105 0.28 1.16 -0.07
N THR A 106 0.28 1.35 1.24
CA THR A 106 -0.97 1.33 2.02
C THR A 106 -1.57 2.71 2.05
N PHE A 107 -2.89 2.81 2.23
CA PHE A 107 -3.64 4.03 2.50
C PHE A 107 -4.39 3.86 3.82
N TYR A 108 -4.23 4.77 4.77
CA TYR A 108 -4.83 4.66 6.10
C TYR A 108 -5.12 6.03 6.69
N THR A 109 -5.98 6.05 7.71
CA THR A 109 -6.38 7.28 8.40
C THR A 109 -5.23 7.78 9.28
N GLU A 110 -4.95 9.09 9.23
CA GLU A 110 -3.99 9.67 10.19
C GLU A 110 -4.47 9.46 11.63
N GLY A 111 -3.59 8.94 12.48
CA GLY A 111 -3.92 8.55 13.86
C GLY A 111 -4.41 7.10 14.00
N ASP A 112 -4.80 6.41 12.92
CA ASP A 112 -5.23 5.01 12.93
C ASP A 112 -4.61 4.21 11.78
N ARG A 113 -3.59 3.42 12.10
CA ARG A 113 -2.92 2.51 11.15
C ARG A 113 -3.52 1.10 11.11
N SER A 114 -4.54 0.81 11.92
CA SER A 114 -5.08 -0.54 12.07
C SER A 114 -5.93 -0.97 10.87
N ASN A 115 -6.63 -0.01 10.26
CA ASN A 115 -7.39 -0.18 9.03
C ASN A 115 -6.61 0.46 7.87
N PHE A 116 -6.51 -0.26 6.76
CA PHE A 116 -5.79 0.22 5.60
C PHE A 116 -6.27 -0.44 4.31
N ASP A 117 -6.19 0.30 3.22
CA ASP A 117 -6.31 -0.20 1.86
C ASP A 117 -4.91 -0.37 1.25
N VAL A 118 -4.79 -1.17 0.18
CA VAL A 118 -3.51 -1.39 -0.53
C VAL A 118 -3.67 -1.02 -1.99
N GLY A 119 -2.70 -0.27 -2.51
CA GLY A 119 -2.62 0.03 -3.94
C GLY A 119 -1.18 0.16 -4.40
N HIS A 120 -1.01 0.56 -5.65
CA HIS A 120 0.29 0.74 -6.26
C HIS A 120 0.27 1.85 -7.30
N HIS A 121 1.43 2.45 -7.54
CA HIS A 121 1.60 3.26 -8.75
C HIS A 121 1.34 2.38 -9.97
N ASP A 122 0.45 2.82 -10.85
CA ASP A 122 0.09 2.12 -12.07
C ASP A 122 0.46 3.00 -13.26
N PRO A 123 1.45 2.60 -14.09
CA PRO A 123 1.90 3.39 -15.22
C PRO A 123 0.81 3.62 -16.27
N LYS A 124 -0.24 2.79 -16.30
CA LYS A 124 -1.41 2.91 -17.18
C LYS A 124 -2.38 4.00 -16.72
N THR A 125 -2.29 4.42 -15.46
CA THR A 125 -3.07 5.53 -14.91
C THR A 125 -2.22 6.77 -14.82
N LYS A 126 -2.79 7.93 -15.14
CA LYS A 126 -2.10 9.23 -15.00
C LYS A 126 -2.96 10.16 -14.15
N THR A 127 -2.29 10.86 -13.24
CA THR A 127 -2.87 12.01 -12.54
C THR A 127 -3.08 13.16 -13.52
N SER A 128 -3.86 14.17 -13.13
CA SER A 128 -4.04 15.42 -13.89
C SER A 128 -2.73 16.16 -14.20
N THR A 129 -1.65 15.84 -13.48
CA THR A 129 -0.31 16.41 -13.70
C THR A 129 0.62 15.53 -14.55
N GLY A 130 0.09 14.45 -15.15
CA GLY A 130 0.85 13.53 -16.00
C GLY A 130 1.75 12.54 -15.24
N LYS A 131 1.77 12.58 -13.90
CA LYS A 131 2.45 11.58 -13.06
C LYS A 131 1.65 10.28 -13.02
N GLU A 132 2.31 9.16 -12.75
CA GLU A 132 1.65 7.88 -12.54
C GLU A 132 0.64 7.97 -11.39
N GLY A 133 -0.61 7.64 -11.69
CA GLY A 133 -1.67 7.54 -10.70
C GLY A 133 -1.53 6.27 -9.86
N PHE A 134 -2.47 6.11 -8.94
CA PHE A 134 -2.62 4.88 -8.18
C PHE A 134 -3.75 4.01 -8.71
N SER A 135 -3.57 2.70 -8.57
CA SER A 135 -4.63 1.70 -8.74
C SER A 135 -4.73 0.84 -7.47
N MET A 136 -5.93 0.33 -7.19
CA MET A 136 -6.14 -0.59 -6.06
C MET A 136 -5.51 -1.95 -6.33
N ALA A 137 -4.80 -2.48 -5.34
CA ALA A 137 -4.26 -3.83 -5.40
C ALA A 137 -5.36 -4.84 -5.10
N LYS A 138 -5.43 -5.93 -5.86
CA LYS A 138 -6.46 -6.96 -5.71
C LYS A 138 -6.07 -7.92 -4.61
N TYR A 139 -6.89 -8.05 -3.56
CA TYR A 139 -6.68 -9.06 -2.53
C TYR A 139 -7.00 -10.46 -3.07
N ILE A 140 -6.03 -11.37 -2.97
CA ILE A 140 -6.16 -12.77 -3.38
C ILE A 140 -6.23 -13.64 -2.12
N PRO A 141 -7.42 -14.18 -1.78
CA PRO A 141 -7.55 -15.10 -0.66
C PRO A 141 -6.89 -16.44 -0.99
N ALA A 142 -6.56 -17.19 0.05
CA ALA A 142 -6.06 -18.54 -0.09
C ALA A 142 -7.22 -19.39 -0.62
N ALA A 143 -6.95 -20.23 -1.63
CA ALA A 143 -7.95 -21.16 -2.12
C ALA A 143 -8.49 -21.99 -0.95
N SER A 144 -9.80 -21.95 -0.74
CA SER A 144 -10.48 -22.88 0.15
C SER A 144 -10.18 -24.31 -0.32
N LYS A 145 -9.78 -25.20 0.59
CA LYS A 145 -9.70 -26.63 0.23
C LYS A 145 -11.11 -27.07 -0.18
N PRO A 146 -11.30 -27.82 -1.28
CA PRO A 146 -12.57 -28.45 -1.54
C PRO A 146 -12.91 -29.33 -0.34
N ASN A 147 -14.12 -29.17 0.20
CA ASN A 147 -14.64 -30.09 1.19
C ASN A 147 -14.68 -31.47 0.52
N THR A 148 -13.90 -32.41 1.05
CA THR A 148 -13.93 -33.84 0.69
C THR A 148 -14.57 -34.57 1.84
#